data_AF-A0A0N8PQW8-F1
#
_entry.id   AF-A0A0N8PQW8-F1
#
_cell.length_a   1.000
_cell.length_b   1.000
_cell.length_c   1.000
_cell.angle_alpha   90.00
_cell.angle_beta   90.00
_cell.angle_gamma   90.00
#
_symmetry.space_group_name_H-M   'P 1'
#
loop_
_entity.id
_entity.type
_entity.pdbx_description
1 polymer ?
#
loop_
_entity_poly.entity_id
_entity_poly.type
_entity_poly.pdbx_seq_one_letter_code
_entity_poly.pdbx_strand_id
1 'polypeptide(L)'
;RLDRLPPAQQMALKVASVIGRIFQLRGLQGVYPGDDERQRLPEHLSRLVELDITLLQGNEPELAYIFKHALTREVAYQLLLFSQRRRLHRAVAEWYAQSYADNLAPHYALLAYHWVQSLGDTPDDPAATNTALNYLELAGDQAVQTSAYREAIEFFKEALAIDEWAGGGDALVRARWMGRIGAAYRGWGRYTQSLEWLEGALNLLGEPMPSNGPSMGGRMITEIFRQLLHRIQPRRWIGRADPARRPELHELAAVYQLVSEMTFFANQKGASLYAVLRMMNISE
;
A
#
# COMPACT_ATOMS: atom_id res chain seq x y z
N ARG A 1 -1.83 19.57 -32.74
CA ARG A 1 -0.67 18.64 -32.62
C ARG A 1 0.26 19.22 -31.57
N LEU A 2 0.52 18.48 -30.50
CA LEU A 2 1.35 18.92 -29.36
C LEU A 2 2.75 19.39 -29.80
N ASP A 3 3.31 18.75 -30.83
CA ASP A 3 4.64 19.02 -31.37
C ASP A 3 4.81 20.43 -31.95
N ARG A 4 3.72 21.14 -32.22
CA ARG A 4 3.75 22.52 -32.74
C ARG A 4 3.77 23.58 -31.64
N LEU A 5 3.61 23.18 -30.38
CA LEU A 5 3.65 24.12 -29.26
C LEU A 5 5.09 24.58 -29.01
N PRO A 6 5.31 25.80 -28.49
CA PRO A 6 6.59 26.22 -27.97
C PRO A 6 7.16 25.23 -26.93
N PRO A 7 8.49 25.07 -26.83
CA PRO A 7 9.12 24.10 -25.93
C PRO A 7 8.66 24.20 -24.47
N ALA A 8 8.49 25.43 -23.95
CA ALA A 8 8.03 25.65 -22.58
C ALA A 8 6.61 25.13 -22.32
N GLN A 9 5.69 25.30 -23.28
CA GLN A 9 4.32 24.78 -23.22
C GLN A 9 4.29 23.26 -23.35
N GLN A 10 5.13 22.68 -24.23
CA GLN A 10 5.28 21.22 -24.30
C GLN A 10 5.78 20.66 -22.96
N MET A 11 6.78 21.30 -22.35
CA MET A 11 7.30 20.89 -21.04
C MET A 11 6.22 21.01 -19.95
N ALA A 12 5.44 22.10 -19.94
CA ALA A 12 4.34 22.27 -18.99
C ALA A 12 3.32 21.14 -19.09
N LEU A 13 2.92 20.76 -20.31
CA LEU A 13 2.02 19.62 -20.52
C LEU A 13 2.64 18.28 -20.11
N LYS A 14 3.94 18.07 -20.37
CA LYS A 14 4.65 16.86 -19.95
C LYS A 14 4.67 16.74 -18.43
N VAL A 15 5.05 17.79 -17.70
CA VAL A 15 5.05 17.76 -16.22
C VAL A 15 3.64 17.59 -15.68
N ALA A 16 2.67 18.36 -16.19
CA ALA A 16 1.27 18.24 -15.80
C ALA A 16 0.71 16.83 -16.05
N SER A 17 1.13 16.17 -17.14
CA SER A 17 0.68 14.82 -17.48
C SER A 17 1.11 13.76 -16.47
N VAL A 18 2.22 14.00 -15.76
CA VAL A 18 2.72 13.17 -14.64
C VAL A 18 1.92 13.46 -13.38
N ILE A 19 1.67 14.73 -13.05
CA ILE A 19 0.89 15.13 -11.85
C ILE A 19 -0.51 14.52 -11.87
N GLY A 20 -1.20 14.57 -13.01
CA GLY A 20 -2.51 13.97 -13.16
C GLY A 20 -3.37 14.62 -14.23
N ARG A 21 -4.59 14.10 -14.41
CA ARG A 21 -5.57 14.70 -15.33
C ARG A 21 -6.04 16.07 -14.85
N ILE A 22 -6.16 16.23 -13.54
CA ILE A 22 -6.43 17.50 -12.86
C ILE A 22 -5.16 17.86 -12.10
N PHE A 23 -4.71 19.10 -12.21
CA PHE A 23 -3.50 19.56 -11.54
C PHE A 23 -3.63 21.02 -11.09
N GLN A 24 -3.06 21.35 -9.94
CA GLN A 24 -3.03 22.71 -9.43
C GLN A 24 -1.82 23.46 -9.99
N LEU A 25 -1.96 24.78 -10.18
CA LEU A 25 -0.84 25.63 -10.62
C LEU A 25 0.34 25.53 -9.65
N ARG A 26 0.09 25.57 -8.33
CA ARG A 26 1.15 25.44 -7.31
C ARG A 26 1.92 24.12 -7.41
N GLY A 27 1.21 23.03 -7.72
CA GLY A 27 1.82 21.70 -7.89
C GLY A 27 2.65 21.63 -9.15
N LEU A 28 2.15 22.19 -10.25
CA LEU A 28 2.93 22.30 -11.47
C LEU A 28 4.19 23.14 -11.25
N GLN A 29 4.07 24.30 -10.59
CA GLN A 29 5.21 25.16 -10.26
C GLN A 29 6.23 24.45 -9.37
N GLY A 30 5.79 23.77 -8.32
CA GLY A 30 6.67 23.07 -7.39
C GLY A 30 7.48 21.93 -8.02
N VAL A 31 6.96 21.30 -9.08
CA VAL A 31 7.60 20.17 -9.77
C VAL A 31 8.34 20.61 -11.05
N TYR A 32 8.03 21.79 -11.60
CA TYR A 32 8.58 22.24 -12.88
C TYR A 32 10.11 22.38 -12.84
N PRO A 33 10.84 21.82 -13.83
CA PRO A 33 12.29 21.92 -13.89
C PRO A 33 12.74 23.31 -14.38
N GLY A 34 13.61 23.97 -13.61
CA GLY A 34 14.18 25.28 -13.94
C GLY A 34 13.34 26.46 -13.42
N ASP A 35 14.02 27.48 -12.88
CA ASP A 35 13.36 28.57 -12.14
C ASP A 35 12.78 29.66 -13.07
N ASP A 36 13.44 29.98 -14.18
CA ASP A 36 13.04 31.08 -15.08
C ASP A 36 11.66 30.86 -15.72
N GLU A 37 11.40 29.65 -16.21
CA GLU A 37 10.13 29.30 -16.87
C GLU A 37 9.01 29.00 -15.86
N ARG A 38 9.34 28.70 -14.60
CA ARG A 38 8.35 28.43 -13.54
C ARG A 38 7.44 29.65 -13.28
N GLN A 39 8.01 30.85 -13.34
CA GLN A 39 7.25 32.10 -13.14
C GLN A 39 6.30 32.40 -14.31
N ARG A 40 6.61 31.92 -15.51
CA ARG A 40 5.80 32.12 -16.73
C ARG A 40 4.72 31.06 -16.94
N LEU A 41 4.64 30.04 -16.06
CA LEU A 41 3.62 28.99 -16.14
C LEU A 41 2.17 29.51 -16.26
N PRO A 42 1.75 30.57 -15.56
CA PRO A 42 0.41 31.13 -15.77
C PRO A 42 0.14 31.60 -17.20
N GLU A 43 1.14 32.22 -17.85
CA GLU A 43 1.04 32.67 -19.25
C GLU A 43 0.95 31.46 -20.19
N HIS A 44 1.81 30.45 -19.97
CA HIS A 44 1.80 29.21 -20.76
C HIS A 44 0.47 28.47 -20.65
N LEU A 45 -0.08 28.36 -19.43
CA LEU A 45 -1.38 27.70 -19.20
C LEU A 45 -2.55 28.50 -19.78
N SER A 46 -2.50 29.84 -19.71
CA SER A 46 -3.51 30.70 -20.37
C SER A 46 -3.54 30.44 -21.87
N ARG A 47 -2.36 30.34 -22.51
CA ARG A 47 -2.27 29.99 -23.93
C ARG A 47 -2.76 28.58 -24.23
N LEU A 48 -2.52 27.61 -23.35
CA LEU A 48 -3.03 26.24 -23.49
C LEU A 48 -4.55 26.15 -23.34
N VAL A 49 -5.15 27.03 -22.54
CA VAL A 49 -6.60 27.20 -22.44
C VAL A 49 -7.17 27.80 -23.73
N GLU A 50 -6.57 28.85 -24.27
CA GLU A 50 -6.96 29.43 -25.57
C GLU A 50 -6.88 28.42 -26.73
N LEU A 51 -5.91 27.51 -26.67
CA LEU A 51 -5.73 26.43 -27.64
C LEU A 51 -6.63 25.21 -27.37
N ASP A 52 -7.53 25.28 -26.40
CA ASP A 52 -8.48 24.22 -26.05
C ASP A 52 -7.82 22.90 -25.61
N ILE A 53 -6.58 22.95 -25.11
CA ILE A 53 -5.83 21.78 -24.65
C ILE A 53 -6.15 21.48 -23.18
N THR A 54 -6.17 22.52 -22.37
CA THR A 54 -6.55 22.48 -20.96
C THR A 54 -7.75 23.38 -20.71
N LEU A 55 -8.47 23.14 -19.61
CA LEU A 55 -9.55 24.00 -19.14
C LEU A 55 -9.23 24.45 -17.72
N LEU A 56 -9.62 25.66 -17.35
CA LEU A 56 -9.57 26.12 -15.97
C LEU A 56 -10.77 25.54 -15.20
N GLN A 57 -10.51 24.87 -14.07
CA GLN A 57 -11.51 24.15 -13.27
C GLN A 57 -11.57 24.64 -11.80
N GLY A 58 -11.00 25.80 -11.49
CA GLY A 58 -11.02 26.38 -10.14
C GLY A 58 -10.85 27.89 -10.15
N ASN A 59 -11.23 28.51 -9.05
CA ASN A 59 -11.03 29.94 -8.80
C ASN A 59 -9.86 30.13 -7.83
N GLU A 60 -9.32 31.34 -7.80
CA GLU A 60 -8.34 31.72 -6.79
C GLU A 60 -8.87 31.46 -5.36
N PRO A 61 -7.99 31.10 -4.41
CA PRO A 61 -6.52 31.02 -4.52
C PRO A 61 -5.98 29.68 -5.06
N GLU A 62 -6.82 28.67 -5.28
CA GLU A 62 -6.39 27.34 -5.75
C GLU A 62 -6.75 27.12 -7.23
N LEU A 63 -6.05 27.84 -8.12
CA LEU A 63 -6.19 27.64 -9.56
C LEU A 63 -5.84 26.19 -9.95
N ALA A 64 -6.84 25.48 -10.48
CA ALA A 64 -6.72 24.12 -10.97
C ALA A 64 -7.05 24.04 -12.45
N TYR A 65 -6.32 23.19 -13.16
CA TYR A 65 -6.48 22.97 -14.59
C TYR A 65 -6.77 21.49 -14.84
N ILE A 66 -7.51 21.22 -15.91
CA ILE A 66 -7.82 19.87 -16.36
C ILE A 66 -7.46 19.72 -17.84
N PHE A 67 -6.88 18.58 -18.20
CA PHE A 67 -6.75 18.20 -19.61
C PHE A 67 -8.14 17.99 -20.22
N LYS A 68 -8.48 18.74 -21.27
CA LYS A 68 -9.78 18.64 -21.95
C LYS A 68 -10.05 17.21 -22.42
N HIS A 69 -9.03 16.54 -22.94
CA HIS A 69 -9.08 15.15 -23.38
C HIS A 69 -8.04 14.29 -22.68
N ALA A 70 -8.45 13.14 -22.15
CA ALA A 70 -7.56 12.18 -21.50
C ALA A 70 -6.44 11.69 -22.44
N LEU A 71 -6.76 11.51 -23.73
CA LEU A 71 -5.78 11.12 -24.76
C LEU A 71 -4.65 12.16 -24.93
N THR A 72 -4.96 13.46 -24.80
CA THR A 72 -3.93 14.51 -24.89
C THR A 72 -2.92 14.41 -23.75
N ARG A 73 -3.40 14.09 -22.54
CA ARG A 73 -2.53 13.81 -21.39
C ARG A 73 -1.67 12.59 -21.64
N GLU A 74 -2.26 11.50 -22.11
CA GLU A 74 -1.55 10.25 -22.40
C GLU A 74 -0.45 10.44 -23.44
N VAL A 75 -0.73 11.16 -24.53
CA VAL A 75 0.29 11.50 -25.54
C VAL A 75 1.40 12.34 -24.92
N ALA A 76 1.07 13.38 -24.14
CA ALA A 76 2.08 14.20 -23.46
C ALA A 76 2.97 13.36 -22.52
N TYR A 77 2.36 12.44 -21.76
CA TYR A 77 3.07 11.52 -20.87
C TYR A 77 3.97 10.55 -21.65
N GLN A 78 3.48 10.04 -22.78
CA GLN A 78 4.22 9.10 -23.62
C GLN A 78 5.46 9.74 -24.28
N LEU A 79 5.45 11.06 -24.50
CA LEU A 79 6.61 11.82 -25.01
C LEU A 79 7.76 11.97 -24.01
N LEU A 80 7.57 11.61 -22.74
CA LEU A 80 8.66 11.58 -21.75
C LEU A 80 9.47 10.30 -21.90
N LEU A 81 10.80 10.44 -21.87
CA LEU A 81 11.72 9.31 -21.72
C LEU A 81 11.46 8.61 -20.39
N PHE A 82 11.77 7.32 -20.32
CA PHE A 82 11.61 6.52 -19.10
C PHE A 82 12.26 7.15 -17.86
N SER A 83 13.53 7.58 -17.99
CA SER A 83 14.27 8.26 -16.90
C SER A 83 13.64 9.59 -16.48
N GLN A 84 13.01 10.31 -17.43
CA GLN A 84 12.31 11.56 -17.12
C GLN A 84 11.02 11.29 -16.35
N ARG A 85 10.26 10.23 -16.69
CA ARG A 85 9.07 9.83 -15.94
C ARG A 85 9.43 9.47 -14.50
N ARG A 86 10.44 8.61 -14.30
CA ARG A 86 10.91 8.24 -12.95
C ARG A 86 11.24 9.47 -12.10
N ARG A 87 12.03 10.39 -12.66
CA ARG A 87 12.42 11.65 -11.99
C ARG A 87 11.23 12.54 -11.67
N LEU A 88 10.30 12.72 -12.62
CA LEU A 88 9.12 13.55 -12.40
C LEU A 88 8.17 12.93 -11.39
N HIS A 89 7.94 11.60 -11.42
CA HIS A 89 7.13 10.92 -10.42
C HIS A 89 7.71 11.09 -9.00
N ARG A 90 9.04 10.92 -8.84
CA ARG A 90 9.71 11.23 -7.57
C ARG A 90 9.48 12.68 -7.14
N ALA A 91 9.73 13.64 -8.02
CA ALA A 91 9.55 15.06 -7.72
C ALA A 91 8.11 15.42 -7.34
N VAL A 92 7.11 14.80 -7.98
CA VAL A 92 5.69 14.95 -7.58
C VAL A 92 5.47 14.41 -6.18
N ALA A 93 5.95 13.19 -5.88
CA ALA A 93 5.78 12.58 -4.56
C ALA A 93 6.42 13.42 -3.46
N GLU A 94 7.65 13.88 -3.67
CA GLU A 94 8.39 14.74 -2.74
C GLU A 94 7.67 16.08 -2.52
N TRP A 95 7.17 16.70 -3.59
CA TRP A 95 6.42 17.95 -3.49
C TRP A 95 5.14 17.79 -2.68
N TYR A 96 4.36 16.72 -2.91
CA TYR A 96 3.15 16.44 -2.13
C TYR A 96 3.50 16.14 -0.66
N ALA A 97 4.54 15.35 -0.41
CA ALA A 97 4.97 15.03 0.95
C ALA A 97 5.37 16.28 1.76
N GLN A 98 6.01 17.25 1.11
CA GLN A 98 6.40 18.51 1.74
C GLN A 98 5.23 19.49 1.88
N SER A 99 4.42 19.63 0.83
CA SER A 99 3.34 20.63 0.77
C SER A 99 2.15 20.30 1.67
N TYR A 100 1.97 19.01 2.01
CA TYR A 100 0.88 18.53 2.86
C TYR A 100 1.40 17.81 4.11
N ALA A 101 2.61 18.15 4.58
CA ALA A 101 3.25 17.52 5.73
C ALA A 101 2.38 17.50 6.99
N ASP A 102 1.55 18.54 7.20
CA ASP A 102 0.64 18.64 8.34
C ASP A 102 -0.54 17.67 8.27
N ASN A 103 -0.89 17.18 7.07
CA ASN A 103 -1.99 16.24 6.86
C ASN A 103 -1.78 15.38 5.60
N LEU A 104 -0.90 14.38 5.70
CA LEU A 104 -0.58 13.49 4.58
C LEU A 104 -1.62 12.40 4.32
N ALA A 105 -2.47 12.07 5.30
CA ALA A 105 -3.38 10.94 5.20
C ALA A 105 -4.27 10.97 3.94
N PRO A 106 -4.90 12.09 3.54
CA PRO A 106 -5.66 12.14 2.29
C PRO A 106 -4.84 11.83 1.01
N HIS A 107 -3.51 11.87 1.09
CA HIS A 107 -2.60 11.74 -0.05
C HIS A 107 -1.81 10.43 -0.07
N TYR A 108 -2.01 9.49 0.88
CA TYR A 108 -1.23 8.25 0.93
C TYR A 108 -1.29 7.42 -0.36
N ALA A 109 -2.49 7.22 -0.91
CA ALA A 109 -2.66 6.49 -2.18
C ALA A 109 -1.93 7.17 -3.36
N LEU A 110 -1.96 8.51 -3.40
CA LEU A 110 -1.28 9.30 -4.43
C LEU A 110 0.24 9.20 -4.28
N LEU A 111 0.74 9.33 -3.04
CA LEU A 111 2.15 9.19 -2.71
C LEU A 111 2.67 7.80 -3.06
N ALA A 112 1.92 6.75 -2.69
CA ALA A 112 2.22 5.37 -3.04
C ALA A 112 2.38 5.22 -4.56
N TYR A 113 1.39 5.67 -5.33
CA TYR A 113 1.42 5.63 -6.79
C TYR A 113 2.67 6.32 -7.37
N HIS A 114 2.97 7.56 -6.96
CA HIS A 114 4.13 8.26 -7.50
C HIS A 114 5.46 7.66 -7.07
N TRP A 115 5.60 7.18 -5.84
CA TRP A 115 6.82 6.51 -5.41
C TRP A 115 7.04 5.20 -6.17
N VAL A 116 6.01 4.38 -6.38
CA VAL A 116 6.11 3.15 -7.19
C VAL A 116 6.52 3.46 -8.62
N GLN A 117 5.86 4.42 -9.28
CA GLN A 117 6.22 4.83 -10.65
C GLN A 117 7.66 5.39 -10.76
N SER A 118 8.21 5.90 -9.65
CA SER A 118 9.60 6.38 -9.61
C SER A 118 10.64 5.26 -9.56
N LEU A 119 10.27 4.06 -9.09
CA LEU A 119 11.18 2.90 -9.02
C LEU A 119 11.57 2.41 -10.42
N GLY A 120 10.63 2.44 -11.37
CA GLY A 120 10.85 1.95 -12.73
C GLY A 120 11.05 0.43 -12.79
N ASP A 121 11.92 -0.03 -13.69
CA ASP A 121 12.10 -1.45 -14.04
C ASP A 121 13.30 -2.07 -13.31
N THR A 122 13.98 -1.33 -12.44
CA THR A 122 15.00 -1.86 -11.49
C THR A 122 14.98 -1.02 -10.21
N PRO A 123 14.88 -1.62 -9.00
CA PRO A 123 14.90 -0.87 -7.75
C PRO A 123 16.37 -0.61 -7.42
N ASP A 124 16.93 0.43 -8.04
CA ASP A 124 18.30 0.88 -7.84
C ASP A 124 18.48 1.75 -6.58
N ASP A 125 17.37 2.14 -5.94
CA ASP A 125 17.33 3.03 -4.79
C ASP A 125 16.54 2.42 -3.63
N PRO A 126 17.22 1.77 -2.66
CA PRO A 126 16.56 1.15 -1.51
C PRO A 126 15.74 2.12 -0.65
N ALA A 127 16.16 3.40 -0.57
CA ALA A 127 15.43 4.39 0.22
C ALA A 127 14.08 4.73 -0.42
N ALA A 128 14.06 4.87 -1.75
CA ALA A 128 12.82 5.08 -2.48
C ALA A 128 11.91 3.85 -2.46
N THR A 129 12.48 2.64 -2.56
CA THR A 129 11.72 1.38 -2.41
C THR A 129 11.05 1.31 -1.04
N ASN A 130 11.79 1.56 0.04
CA ASN A 130 11.22 1.59 1.39
C ASN A 130 10.13 2.67 1.55
N THR A 131 10.32 3.82 0.92
CA THR A 131 9.32 4.90 0.94
C THR A 131 8.04 4.49 0.20
N ALA A 132 8.16 3.83 -0.96
CA ALA A 132 7.03 3.30 -1.72
C ALA A 132 6.25 2.27 -0.89
N LEU A 133 6.95 1.29 -0.29
CA LEU A 133 6.37 0.26 0.56
C LEU A 133 5.62 0.86 1.76
N ASN A 134 6.21 1.86 2.42
CA ASN A 134 5.57 2.55 3.54
C ASN A 134 4.27 3.25 3.13
N TYR A 135 4.25 3.97 1.99
CA TYR A 135 3.02 4.62 1.53
C TYR A 135 1.98 3.63 1.02
N LEU A 136 2.38 2.51 0.41
CA LEU A 136 1.46 1.42 0.05
C LEU A 136 0.79 0.82 1.29
N GLU A 137 1.56 0.59 2.36
CA GLU A 137 1.02 0.11 3.63
C GLU A 137 0.02 1.10 4.24
N LEU A 138 0.39 2.38 4.31
CA LEU A 138 -0.50 3.44 4.82
C LEU A 138 -1.77 3.60 3.98
N ALA A 139 -1.66 3.54 2.65
CA ALA A 139 -2.80 3.61 1.74
C ALA A 139 -3.72 2.40 1.89
N GLY A 140 -3.14 1.20 2.04
CA GLY A 140 -3.86 -0.03 2.32
C GLY A 140 -4.63 0.04 3.64
N ASP A 141 -3.99 0.48 4.72
CA ASP A 141 -4.62 0.62 6.04
C ASP A 141 -5.77 1.65 6.01
N GLN A 142 -5.59 2.78 5.34
CA GLN A 142 -6.65 3.78 5.15
C GLN A 142 -7.81 3.24 4.32
N ALA A 143 -7.53 2.47 3.27
CA ALA A 143 -8.55 1.86 2.44
C ALA A 143 -9.37 0.82 3.23
N VAL A 144 -8.75 0.06 4.14
CA VAL A 144 -9.49 -0.82 5.08
C VAL A 144 -10.42 -0.01 5.99
N GLN A 145 -9.96 1.12 6.54
CA GLN A 145 -10.75 1.96 7.44
C GLN A 145 -11.98 2.56 6.77
N THR A 146 -11.93 2.81 5.45
CA THR A 146 -13.06 3.33 4.66
C THR A 146 -13.86 2.23 3.96
N SER A 147 -13.60 0.95 4.28
CA SER A 147 -14.20 -0.23 3.66
C SER A 147 -13.97 -0.35 2.15
N ALA A 148 -12.95 0.34 1.61
CA ALA A 148 -12.44 0.19 0.26
C ALA A 148 -11.56 -1.07 0.16
N TYR A 149 -12.15 -2.23 0.43
CA TYR A 149 -11.40 -3.49 0.60
C TYR A 149 -10.67 -3.93 -0.66
N ARG A 150 -11.20 -3.62 -1.85
CA ARG A 150 -10.54 -3.94 -3.13
C ARG A 150 -9.23 -3.19 -3.26
N GLU A 151 -9.29 -1.89 -3.05
CA GLU A 151 -8.16 -0.98 -3.10
C GLU A 151 -7.12 -1.38 -2.05
N ALA A 152 -7.54 -1.71 -0.82
CA ALA A 152 -6.65 -2.21 0.21
C ALA A 152 -5.88 -3.45 -0.24
N ILE A 153 -6.57 -4.44 -0.83
CA ILE A 153 -5.95 -5.66 -1.33
C ILE A 153 -4.92 -5.35 -2.42
N GLU A 154 -5.22 -4.46 -3.36
CA GLU A 154 -4.28 -4.08 -4.42
C GLU A 154 -3.03 -3.41 -3.84
N PHE A 155 -3.16 -2.49 -2.88
CA PHE A 155 -2.00 -1.84 -2.25
C PHE A 155 -1.07 -2.84 -1.55
N PHE A 156 -1.61 -3.77 -0.76
CA PHE A 156 -0.80 -4.78 -0.07
C PHE A 156 -0.19 -5.80 -1.03
N LYS A 157 -0.88 -6.16 -2.11
CA LYS A 157 -0.31 -7.03 -3.16
C LYS A 157 0.81 -6.34 -3.92
N GLU A 158 0.66 -5.06 -4.23
CA GLU A 158 1.71 -4.27 -4.87
C GLU A 158 2.93 -4.14 -3.94
N ALA A 159 2.72 -3.97 -2.62
CA ALA A 159 3.80 -3.99 -1.64
C ALA A 159 4.55 -5.34 -1.62
N LEU A 160 3.83 -6.46 -1.61
CA LEU A 160 4.44 -7.80 -1.70
C LEU A 160 5.24 -8.00 -2.99
N ALA A 161 4.72 -7.54 -4.12
CA ALA A 161 5.40 -7.67 -5.41
C ALA A 161 6.70 -6.84 -5.47
N ILE A 162 6.67 -5.61 -4.95
CA ILE A 162 7.85 -4.73 -4.89
C ILE A 162 8.90 -5.29 -3.93
N ASP A 163 8.48 -5.78 -2.76
CA ASP A 163 9.39 -6.40 -1.78
C ASP A 163 10.08 -7.65 -2.35
N GLU A 164 9.32 -8.54 -3.01
CA GLU A 164 9.87 -9.73 -3.66
C GLU A 164 10.87 -9.35 -4.75
N TRP A 165 10.51 -8.38 -5.59
CA TRP A 165 11.36 -7.89 -6.66
C TRP A 165 12.64 -7.21 -6.16
N ALA A 166 12.59 -6.56 -4.99
CA ALA A 166 13.74 -5.95 -4.33
C ALA A 166 14.65 -6.97 -3.59
N GLY A 167 14.37 -8.26 -3.70
CA GLY A 167 15.17 -9.34 -3.10
C GLY A 167 14.55 -10.01 -1.88
N GLY A 168 13.34 -9.61 -1.48
CA GLY A 168 12.60 -10.14 -0.34
C GLY A 168 13.07 -9.57 1.00
N GLY A 169 12.18 -8.86 1.68
CA GLY A 169 12.42 -8.28 2.99
C GLY A 169 12.13 -9.24 4.14
N ASP A 170 11.88 -8.64 5.31
CA ASP A 170 11.53 -9.36 6.53
C ASP A 170 10.23 -10.18 6.35
N ALA A 171 10.32 -11.48 6.62
CA ALA A 171 9.19 -12.40 6.58
C ALA A 171 8.01 -11.93 7.45
N LEU A 172 8.27 -11.26 8.57
CA LEU A 172 7.23 -10.73 9.45
C LEU A 172 6.44 -9.61 8.78
N VAL A 173 7.11 -8.69 8.09
CA VAL A 173 6.46 -7.57 7.38
C VAL A 173 5.58 -8.12 6.26
N ARG A 174 6.09 -9.08 5.49
CA ARG A 174 5.32 -9.76 4.43
C ARG A 174 4.11 -10.49 4.99
N ALA A 175 4.28 -11.24 6.08
CA ALA A 175 3.19 -11.95 6.74
C ALA A 175 2.10 -10.98 7.22
N ARG A 176 2.49 -9.78 7.70
CA ARG A 176 1.53 -8.73 8.06
C ARG A 176 0.73 -8.22 6.87
N TRP A 177 1.36 -7.94 5.73
CA TRP A 177 0.61 -7.56 4.52
C TRP A 177 -0.33 -8.69 4.07
N MET A 178 0.11 -9.95 4.13
CA MET A 178 -0.75 -11.11 3.85
C MET A 178 -1.93 -11.21 4.84
N GLY A 179 -1.69 -10.98 6.13
CA GLY A 179 -2.73 -10.92 7.16
C GLY A 179 -3.75 -9.81 6.90
N ARG A 180 -3.29 -8.62 6.52
CA ARG A 180 -4.14 -7.49 6.13
C ARG A 180 -4.94 -7.76 4.86
N ILE A 181 -4.37 -8.43 3.85
CA ILE A 181 -5.10 -8.90 2.66
C ILE A 181 -6.21 -9.88 3.08
N GLY A 182 -5.89 -10.83 3.96
CA GLY A 182 -6.86 -11.75 4.54
C GLY A 182 -8.02 -11.01 5.24
N ALA A 183 -7.70 -10.06 6.12
CA ALA A 183 -8.67 -9.22 6.82
C ALA A 183 -9.56 -8.41 5.85
N ALA A 184 -9.00 -7.87 4.77
CA ALA A 184 -9.74 -7.13 3.75
C ALA A 184 -10.69 -8.05 2.96
N TYR A 185 -10.26 -9.25 2.56
CA TYR A 185 -11.14 -10.25 1.94
C TYR A 185 -12.28 -10.67 2.88
N ARG A 186 -12.00 -10.86 4.18
CA ARG A 186 -13.04 -11.09 5.20
C ARG A 186 -14.04 -9.94 5.24
N GLY A 187 -13.58 -8.69 5.31
CA GLY A 187 -14.44 -7.50 5.31
C GLY A 187 -15.33 -7.43 4.05
N TRP A 188 -14.81 -7.88 2.92
CA TRP A 188 -15.55 -7.98 1.66
C TRP A 188 -16.47 -9.22 1.54
N GLY A 189 -16.48 -10.12 2.53
CA GLY A 189 -17.28 -11.35 2.53
C GLY A 189 -16.71 -12.49 1.67
N ARG A 190 -15.44 -12.42 1.30
CA ARG A 190 -14.71 -13.41 0.49
C ARG A 190 -13.90 -14.36 1.38
N TYR A 191 -14.59 -15.21 2.12
CA TYR A 191 -13.98 -16.02 3.19
C TYR A 191 -12.97 -17.07 2.71
N THR A 192 -13.18 -17.67 1.54
CA THR A 192 -12.23 -18.63 0.97
C THR A 192 -10.89 -17.96 0.68
N GLN A 193 -10.92 -16.83 -0.04
CA GLN A 193 -9.70 -16.05 -0.32
C GLN A 193 -9.07 -15.52 0.97
N SER A 194 -9.89 -15.09 1.94
CA SER A 194 -9.37 -14.68 3.25
C SER A 194 -8.56 -15.80 3.90
N LEU A 195 -9.09 -17.03 3.93
CA LEU A 195 -8.40 -18.15 4.56
C LEU A 195 -7.10 -18.51 3.83
N GLU A 196 -7.09 -18.50 2.49
CA GLU A 196 -5.89 -18.75 1.68
C GLU A 196 -4.74 -17.79 2.03
N TRP A 197 -5.03 -16.49 2.13
CA TRP A 197 -4.02 -15.48 2.49
C TRP A 197 -3.54 -15.60 3.93
N LEU A 198 -4.44 -15.89 4.88
CA LEU A 198 -4.11 -16.06 6.29
C LEU A 198 -3.26 -17.32 6.52
N GLU A 199 -3.61 -18.43 5.89
CA GLU A 199 -2.79 -19.66 5.95
C GLU A 199 -1.43 -19.44 5.30
N GLY A 200 -1.36 -18.68 4.21
CA GLY A 200 -0.09 -18.25 3.62
C GLY A 200 0.78 -17.46 4.59
N ALA A 201 0.20 -16.51 5.35
CA ALA A 201 0.91 -15.74 6.37
C ALA A 201 1.44 -16.64 7.50
N LEU A 202 0.63 -17.58 7.98
CA LEU A 202 1.02 -18.56 8.99
C LEU A 202 2.15 -19.48 8.51
N ASN A 203 2.08 -19.93 7.24
CA ASN A 203 3.13 -20.75 6.63
C ASN A 203 4.45 -19.97 6.54
N LEU A 204 4.41 -18.69 6.17
CA LEU A 204 5.58 -17.83 6.09
C LEU A 204 6.25 -17.62 7.46
N LEU A 205 5.45 -17.54 8.52
CA LEU A 205 5.93 -17.45 9.92
C LEU A 205 6.32 -18.81 10.53
N GLY A 206 6.23 -19.91 9.78
CA GLY A 206 6.59 -21.25 10.27
C GLY A 206 5.58 -21.87 11.24
N GLU A 207 4.35 -21.35 11.28
CA GLU A 207 3.27 -21.77 12.17
C GLU A 207 2.04 -22.30 11.39
N PRO A 208 2.19 -23.31 10.51
CA PRO A 208 1.13 -23.76 9.63
C PRO A 208 -0.05 -24.37 10.40
N MET A 209 -1.26 -24.15 9.89
CA MET A 209 -2.45 -24.88 10.35
C MET A 209 -2.26 -26.40 10.17
N PRO A 210 -2.62 -27.23 11.17
CA PRO A 210 -2.56 -28.68 11.01
C PRO A 210 -3.59 -29.15 9.98
N SER A 211 -3.21 -30.16 9.20
CA SER A 211 -4.14 -30.85 8.31
C SER A 211 -5.25 -31.55 9.10
N ASN A 212 -6.44 -31.64 8.50
CA ASN A 212 -7.56 -32.37 9.09
C ASN A 212 -7.18 -33.86 9.26
N GLY A 213 -7.14 -34.35 10.51
CA GLY A 213 -6.78 -35.75 10.80
C GLY A 213 -6.11 -35.96 12.17
N PRO A 214 -5.39 -37.09 12.36
CA PRO A 214 -4.72 -37.41 13.63
C PRO A 214 -3.69 -36.37 14.09
N SER A 215 -3.03 -35.69 13.14
CA SER A 215 -2.09 -34.59 13.39
C SER A 215 -2.75 -33.43 14.14
N MET A 216 -3.99 -33.07 13.80
CA MET A 216 -4.76 -32.03 14.47
C MET A 216 -5.10 -32.41 15.91
N GLY A 217 -5.54 -33.64 16.15
CA GLY A 217 -5.85 -34.12 17.50
C GLY A 217 -4.65 -34.03 18.45
N GLY A 218 -3.47 -34.48 18.00
CA GLY A 218 -2.23 -34.40 18.79
C GLY A 218 -1.79 -32.96 19.09
N ARG A 219 -1.84 -32.06 18.08
CA ARG A 219 -1.53 -30.64 18.30
C ARG A 219 -2.53 -29.97 19.24
N MET A 220 -3.82 -30.30 19.13
CA MET A 220 -4.86 -29.75 20.01
C MET A 220 -4.66 -30.17 21.47
N ILE A 221 -4.32 -31.45 21.73
CA ILE A 221 -3.96 -31.92 23.09
C ILE A 221 -2.77 -31.14 23.64
N THR A 222 -1.76 -30.88 22.80
CA THR A 222 -0.58 -30.09 23.19
C THR A 222 -0.95 -28.66 23.58
N GLU A 223 -1.79 -28.00 22.80
CA GLU A 223 -2.24 -26.63 23.11
C GLU A 223 -3.14 -26.59 24.36
N ILE A 224 -4.01 -27.59 24.58
CA ILE A 224 -4.80 -27.70 25.83
C ILE A 224 -3.87 -27.88 27.03
N PHE A 225 -2.86 -28.74 26.92
CA PHE A 225 -1.90 -28.96 27.99
C PHE A 225 -1.10 -27.69 28.32
N ARG A 226 -0.65 -26.95 27.30
CA ARG A 226 0.00 -25.63 27.48
C ARG A 226 -0.92 -24.65 28.21
N GLN A 227 -2.18 -24.54 27.77
CA GLN A 227 -3.16 -23.66 28.41
C GLN A 227 -3.40 -24.03 29.89
N LEU A 228 -3.41 -25.33 30.23
CA LEU A 228 -3.51 -25.79 31.61
C LEU A 228 -2.28 -25.39 32.45
N LEU A 229 -1.07 -25.50 31.88
CA LEU A 229 0.16 -25.05 32.55
C LEU A 229 0.15 -23.55 32.83
N HIS A 230 -0.33 -22.74 31.90
CA HIS A 230 -0.46 -21.29 32.10
C HIS A 230 -1.41 -20.96 33.25
N ARG A 231 -2.49 -21.73 33.42
CA ARG A 231 -3.45 -21.57 34.52
C ARG A 231 -2.92 -22.06 35.87
N ILE A 232 -2.22 -23.19 35.90
CA ILE A 232 -1.70 -23.78 37.15
C ILE A 232 -0.46 -23.02 37.64
N GLN A 233 0.36 -22.50 36.72
CA GLN A 233 1.66 -21.91 37.06
C GLN A 233 1.95 -20.58 36.36
N PRO A 234 1.05 -19.57 36.46
CA PRO A 234 1.10 -18.34 35.66
C PRO A 234 2.44 -17.60 35.77
N ARG A 235 3.03 -17.52 36.97
CA ARG A 235 4.32 -16.84 37.22
C ARG A 235 5.50 -17.41 36.42
N ARG A 236 5.42 -18.67 35.97
CA ARG A 236 6.50 -19.31 35.19
C ARG A 236 6.36 -19.09 33.69
N TRP A 237 5.14 -18.91 33.19
CA TRP A 237 4.85 -18.99 31.75
C TRP A 237 4.37 -17.67 31.15
N ILE A 238 3.50 -16.93 31.85
CA ILE A 238 2.87 -15.70 31.35
C ILE A 238 3.87 -14.54 31.31
N GLY A 239 3.85 -13.77 30.23
CA GLY A 239 4.68 -12.57 30.05
C GLY A 239 6.20 -12.83 29.96
N ARG A 240 6.59 -14.10 29.78
CA ARG A 240 8.00 -14.54 29.73
C ARG A 240 8.55 -14.68 28.31
N ALA A 241 7.73 -14.44 27.30
CA ALA A 241 8.17 -14.44 25.92
C ALA A 241 9.31 -13.44 25.70
N ASP A 242 10.29 -13.84 24.89
CA ASP A 242 11.39 -12.99 24.48
C ASP A 242 10.84 -11.65 23.92
N PRO A 243 11.22 -10.50 24.49
CA PRO A 243 10.81 -9.19 23.98
C PRO A 243 11.05 -9.03 22.47
N ALA A 244 12.09 -9.64 21.91
CA ALA A 244 12.39 -9.59 20.49
C ALA A 244 11.33 -10.29 19.61
N ARG A 245 10.62 -11.29 20.15
CA ARG A 245 9.58 -12.04 19.43
C ARG A 245 8.19 -11.46 19.59
N ARG A 246 7.99 -10.46 20.43
CA ARG A 246 6.65 -9.87 20.66
C ARG A 246 5.96 -9.41 19.37
N PRO A 247 6.63 -8.75 18.40
CA PRO A 247 5.99 -8.35 17.15
C PRO A 247 5.46 -9.55 16.34
N GLU A 248 6.24 -10.63 16.28
CA GLU A 248 5.85 -11.89 15.63
C GLU A 248 4.66 -12.55 16.33
N LEU A 249 4.68 -12.61 17.67
CA LEU A 249 3.59 -13.20 18.46
C LEU A 249 2.29 -12.41 18.33
N HIS A 250 2.36 -11.07 18.30
CA HIS A 250 1.18 -10.23 18.05
C HIS A 250 0.59 -10.47 16.66
N GLU A 251 1.44 -10.59 15.64
CA GLU A 251 0.99 -10.90 14.28
C GLU A 251 0.35 -12.28 14.20
N LEU A 252 1.00 -13.31 14.77
CA LEU A 252 0.45 -14.66 14.84
C LEU A 252 -0.90 -14.69 15.54
N ALA A 253 -1.03 -14.03 16.70
CA ALA A 253 -2.30 -13.96 17.42
C ALA A 253 -3.41 -13.32 16.56
N ALA A 254 -3.12 -12.21 15.87
CA ALA A 254 -4.07 -11.55 14.99
C ALA A 254 -4.50 -12.44 13.80
N VAL A 255 -3.55 -13.11 13.16
CA VAL A 255 -3.83 -14.03 12.04
C VAL A 255 -4.63 -15.25 12.53
N TYR A 256 -4.25 -15.88 13.64
CA TYR A 256 -5.00 -17.00 14.21
C TYR A 256 -6.42 -16.62 14.63
N GLN A 257 -6.63 -15.41 15.14
CA GLN A 257 -7.97 -14.90 15.41
C GLN A 257 -8.83 -14.93 14.14
N LEU A 258 -8.35 -14.35 13.04
CA LEU A 258 -9.08 -14.32 11.77
C LEU A 258 -9.29 -15.72 11.19
N VAL A 259 -8.27 -16.59 11.24
CA VAL A 259 -8.39 -17.99 10.81
C VAL A 259 -9.48 -18.71 11.60
N SER A 260 -9.56 -18.49 12.92
CA SER A 260 -10.57 -19.12 13.77
C SER A 260 -12.00 -18.76 13.35
N GLU A 261 -12.22 -17.51 12.94
CA GLU A 261 -13.49 -17.03 12.42
C GLU A 261 -13.80 -17.62 11.04
N MET A 262 -12.82 -17.61 10.12
CA MET A 262 -13.02 -18.13 8.77
C MET A 262 -13.32 -19.64 8.77
N THR A 263 -12.59 -20.40 9.59
CA THR A 263 -12.82 -21.84 9.77
C THR A 263 -14.13 -22.14 10.48
N PHE A 264 -14.59 -21.28 11.39
CA PHE A 264 -15.93 -21.36 11.99
C PHE A 264 -17.02 -21.21 10.93
N PHE A 265 -16.95 -20.17 10.07
CA PHE A 265 -17.92 -19.97 8.99
C PHE A 265 -17.89 -21.09 7.94
N ALA A 266 -16.73 -21.71 7.72
CA ALA A 266 -16.58 -22.89 6.87
C ALA A 266 -17.04 -24.21 7.54
N ASN A 267 -17.60 -24.16 8.76
CA ASN A 267 -18.02 -25.31 9.56
C ASN A 267 -16.89 -26.33 9.86
N GLN A 268 -15.63 -25.85 9.89
CA GLN A 268 -14.45 -26.65 10.22
C GLN A 268 -14.14 -26.55 11.72
N LYS A 269 -15.01 -27.12 12.55
CA LYS A 269 -14.99 -26.95 14.02
C LYS A 269 -13.65 -27.29 14.68
N GLY A 270 -12.98 -28.34 14.22
CA GLY A 270 -11.67 -28.75 14.76
C GLY A 270 -10.57 -27.71 14.50
N ALA A 271 -10.50 -27.20 13.27
CA ALA A 271 -9.57 -26.15 12.89
C ALA A 271 -9.84 -24.84 13.64
N SER A 272 -11.12 -24.47 13.80
CA SER A 272 -11.54 -23.28 14.56
C SER A 272 -11.12 -23.38 16.03
N LEU A 273 -11.39 -24.52 16.70
CA LEU A 273 -11.00 -24.73 18.09
C LEU A 273 -9.47 -24.71 18.27
N TYR A 274 -8.72 -25.34 17.36
CA TYR A 274 -7.27 -25.28 17.37
C TYR A 274 -6.76 -23.84 17.24
N ALA A 275 -7.28 -23.07 16.29
CA ALA A 275 -6.86 -21.69 16.06
C ALA A 275 -7.13 -20.80 17.29
N VAL A 276 -8.29 -20.96 17.96
CA VAL A 276 -8.59 -20.25 19.21
C VAL A 276 -7.60 -20.61 20.32
N LEU A 277 -7.34 -21.90 20.53
CA LEU A 277 -6.40 -22.35 21.57
C LEU A 277 -4.98 -21.84 21.30
N ARG A 278 -4.55 -21.89 20.03
CA ARG A 278 -3.23 -21.40 19.62
C ARG A 278 -3.11 -19.90 19.83
N MET A 279 -4.11 -19.12 19.41
CA MET A 279 -4.19 -17.67 19.66
C MET A 279 -4.10 -17.34 21.15
N MET A 280 -4.87 -18.02 22.00
CA MET A 280 -4.85 -17.80 23.45
C MET A 280 -3.47 -18.08 24.04
N ASN A 281 -2.88 -19.24 23.72
CA ASN A 281 -1.56 -19.60 24.23
C ASN A 281 -0.44 -18.65 23.76
N ILE A 282 -0.57 -18.04 22.58
CA ILE A 282 0.38 -17.04 22.05
C ILE A 282 0.21 -15.68 22.75
N SER A 283 -1.00 -15.36 23.22
CA SER A 283 -1.34 -14.06 23.81
C SER A 283 -1.05 -13.94 25.32
N GLU A 284 -0.73 -15.05 25.98
CA GLU A 284 -0.42 -15.14 27.42
C GLU A 284 1.09 -15.00 27.71
#